data_AF-A0A2T0FEG9-F1
#
_entry.id   AF-A0A2T0FEG9-F1
#
_cell.length_a   1.000
_cell.length_b   1.000
_cell.length_c   1.000
_cell.angle_alpha   90.00
_cell.angle_beta   90.00
_cell.angle_gamma   90.00
#
_symmetry.space_group_name_H-M   'P 1'
#
loop_
_entity.id
_entity.type
_entity.pdbx_description
1 polymer ?
#
loop_
_entity_poly.entity_id
_entity_poly.type
_entity_poly.pdbx_seq_one_letter_code
_entity_poly.pdbx_strand_id
1 'polypeptide(L)'
;MGQTTSKENNSKVFQPQTPVEVSGRLSNSIQSNPETDFTRNQRTNKYIEDKVAERMYQARIDAEAELEQAKQKIKEIDEGRIAKTDSKKIKDQLEKLHNELSSRPKKGALNKASETARAKLIECFEKNKNRPLNCRAEYDDFHAQVKRMEEILEL
;
A
#
# COMPACT_ATOMS: atom_id res chain seq x y z
N MET A 1 -70.66 24.72 36.57
CA MET A 1 -69.68 23.80 35.94
C MET A 1 -69.32 24.37 34.58
N GLY A 2 -68.07 24.79 34.37
CA GLY A 2 -67.59 25.26 33.06
C GLY A 2 -66.64 26.45 33.15
N GLN A 3 -65.36 26.18 33.39
CA GLN A 3 -64.27 27.15 33.24
C GLN A 3 -64.03 27.44 31.75
N THR A 4 -64.02 28.70 31.35
CA THR A 4 -63.19 29.20 30.23
C THR A 4 -62.59 30.54 30.65
N THR A 5 -61.41 30.50 31.24
CA THR A 5 -60.60 31.69 31.47
C THR A 5 -60.05 32.17 30.13
N SER A 6 -60.76 33.08 29.46
CA SER A 6 -60.22 33.85 28.35
C SER A 6 -59.14 34.78 28.89
N LYS A 7 -57.86 34.36 28.80
CA LYS A 7 -56.75 35.31 28.91
C LYS A 7 -56.80 36.21 27.69
N GLU A 8 -57.02 37.49 27.92
CA GLU A 8 -56.85 38.54 26.91
C GLU A 8 -55.40 38.50 26.41
N ASN A 9 -55.18 37.93 25.23
CA ASN A 9 -53.94 38.09 24.49
C ASN A 9 -53.91 39.53 23.98
N ASN A 10 -53.39 40.41 24.83
CA ASN A 10 -53.15 41.83 24.58
C ASN A 10 -52.09 41.96 23.47
N SER A 11 -52.49 41.77 22.21
CA SER A 11 -51.60 41.98 21.07
C SER A 11 -51.33 43.49 20.98
N LYS A 12 -50.13 43.88 21.42
CA LYS A 12 -49.64 45.25 21.25
C LYS A 12 -49.38 45.48 19.75
N VAL A 13 -50.43 45.88 19.04
CA VAL A 13 -50.32 46.34 17.66
C VAL A 13 -49.83 47.78 17.70
N PHE A 14 -48.55 47.97 17.41
CA PHE A 14 -47.98 49.30 17.25
C PHE A 14 -48.52 49.92 15.97
N GLN A 15 -49.46 50.85 16.10
CA GLN A 15 -49.86 51.72 15.01
C GLN A 15 -48.85 52.86 14.92
N PRO A 16 -48.20 53.08 13.76
CA PRO A 16 -47.27 54.19 13.60
C PRO A 16 -48.05 55.51 13.77
N GLN A 17 -47.55 56.39 14.64
CA GLN A 17 -48.14 57.70 14.94
C GLN A 17 -48.01 58.71 13.78
N THR A 18 -47.31 58.33 12.70
CA THR A 18 -47.12 59.14 11.49
C THR A 18 -47.59 58.35 10.26
N PRO A 19 -48.33 58.97 9.32
CA PRO A 19 -48.72 58.30 8.09
C PRO A 19 -47.48 57.82 7.36
N VAL A 20 -47.38 56.51 7.14
CA VAL A 20 -46.31 55.90 6.36
C VAL A 20 -46.60 56.21 4.90
N GLU A 21 -46.15 57.37 4.45
CA GLU A 21 -46.12 57.75 3.03
C GLU A 21 -45.15 56.81 2.32
N VAL A 22 -45.66 55.68 1.84
CA VAL A 22 -44.89 54.78 0.99
C VAL A 22 -44.63 55.54 -0.30
N SER A 23 -43.38 56.02 -0.47
CA SER A 23 -43.02 56.82 -1.65
C SER A 23 -43.47 56.12 -2.94
N GLY A 24 -44.06 56.88 -3.88
CA GLY A 24 -44.59 56.32 -5.14
C GLY A 24 -43.55 55.55 -5.96
N ARG A 25 -42.25 55.81 -5.73
CA ARG A 25 -41.15 55.02 -6.29
C ARG A 25 -41.09 53.61 -5.72
N LEU A 26 -41.32 53.44 -4.42
CA LEU A 26 -41.35 52.14 -3.77
C LEU A 26 -42.61 51.34 -4.17
N SER A 27 -43.78 51.98 -4.25
CA SER A 27 -44.99 51.32 -4.72
C SER A 27 -44.86 50.86 -6.18
N ASN A 28 -44.30 51.71 -7.04
CA ASN A 28 -44.01 51.36 -8.42
C ASN A 28 -42.96 50.24 -8.49
N SER A 29 -41.93 50.24 -7.64
CA SER A 29 -40.93 49.17 -7.59
C SER A 29 -41.49 47.83 -7.13
N ILE A 30 -42.47 47.83 -6.22
CA ILE A 30 -43.14 46.61 -5.76
C ILE A 30 -44.14 46.12 -6.82
N GLN A 31 -44.86 47.03 -7.48
CA GLN A 31 -45.80 46.67 -8.55
C GLN A 31 -45.11 46.25 -9.85
N SER A 32 -43.96 46.86 -10.18
CA SER A 32 -43.20 46.54 -11.39
C SER A 32 -42.32 45.31 -11.24
N ASN A 33 -42.11 44.82 -10.01
CA ASN A 33 -41.33 43.62 -9.77
C ASN A 33 -42.26 42.44 -9.47
N PRO A 34 -42.64 41.64 -10.48
CA PRO A 34 -43.49 40.46 -10.28
C PRO A 34 -42.73 39.30 -9.59
N GLU A 35 -41.47 39.50 -9.22
CA GLU A 35 -40.64 38.46 -8.64
C GLU A 35 -40.78 38.41 -7.13
N THR A 36 -41.50 37.40 -6.66
CA THR A 36 -41.54 37.01 -5.26
C THR A 36 -40.15 36.54 -4.80
N ASP A 37 -39.85 36.64 -3.50
CA ASP A 37 -38.60 36.13 -2.91
C ASP A 37 -38.27 34.69 -3.32
N PHE A 38 -39.27 33.86 -3.59
CA PHE A 38 -39.11 32.51 -4.10
C PHE A 38 -38.46 32.46 -5.50
N THR A 39 -38.92 33.26 -6.46
CA THR A 39 -38.35 33.26 -7.82
C THR A 39 -36.93 33.82 -7.82
N ARG A 40 -36.65 34.79 -6.94
CA ARG A 40 -35.30 35.32 -6.72
C ARG A 40 -34.36 34.24 -6.18
N ASN A 41 -34.77 33.48 -5.17
CA ASN A 41 -33.99 32.38 -4.62
C ASN A 41 -33.74 31.25 -5.63
N GLN A 42 -34.73 30.91 -6.45
CA GLN A 42 -34.55 29.92 -7.51
C GLN A 42 -33.51 30.37 -8.55
N ARG A 43 -33.56 31.64 -8.97
CA ARG A 43 -32.59 32.20 -9.92
C ARG A 43 -31.17 32.21 -9.36
N THR A 44 -31.01 32.59 -8.09
CA THR A 44 -29.70 32.56 -7.43
C THR A 44 -29.17 31.14 -7.30
N ASN A 45 -30.02 30.17 -6.94
CA ASN A 45 -29.62 28.77 -6.83
C ASN A 45 -29.15 28.21 -8.17
N LYS A 46 -29.94 28.43 -9.23
CA LYS A 46 -29.55 28.00 -10.57
C LYS A 46 -28.22 28.62 -11.01
N TYR A 47 -28.03 29.92 -10.79
CA TYR A 47 -26.77 30.58 -11.10
C TYR A 47 -25.57 29.98 -10.35
N ILE A 48 -25.76 29.63 -9.08
CA ILE A 48 -24.73 28.96 -8.27
C ILE A 48 -24.45 27.55 -8.82
N GLU A 49 -25.49 26.77 -9.14
CA GLU A 49 -25.36 25.44 -9.74
C GLU A 49 -24.56 25.49 -11.04
N ASP A 50 -24.88 26.43 -11.94
CA ASP A 50 -24.19 26.64 -13.21
C ASP A 50 -22.69 26.95 -12.97
N LYS A 51 -22.39 27.84 -12.00
CA LYS A 51 -20.99 28.18 -11.64
C LYS A 51 -20.23 27.02 -11.01
N VAL A 52 -20.88 26.21 -10.18
CA VAL A 52 -20.28 25.00 -9.60
C VAL A 52 -20.02 23.96 -10.69
N ALA A 53 -20.95 23.79 -11.63
CA ALA A 53 -20.78 22.89 -12.77
C ALA A 53 -19.60 23.31 -13.67
N GLU A 54 -19.48 24.60 -13.99
CA GLU A 54 -18.33 25.16 -14.73
C GLU A 54 -17.00 24.83 -14.02
N ARG A 55 -16.92 25.06 -12.71
CA ARG A 55 -15.71 24.75 -11.93
C ARG A 55 -15.43 23.25 -11.83
N MET A 56 -16.45 22.42 -11.71
CA MET A 56 -16.30 20.96 -11.69
C MET A 56 -15.80 20.43 -13.04
N TYR A 57 -16.22 21.04 -14.15
CA TYR A 57 -15.73 20.71 -15.47
C TYR A 57 -14.24 21.07 -15.63
N GLN A 58 -13.84 22.27 -15.19
CA GLN A 58 -12.43 22.68 -15.17
C GLN A 58 -11.58 21.73 -14.32
N ALA A 59 -12.01 21.42 -13.10
CA ALA A 59 -11.31 20.49 -12.21
C ALA A 59 -11.15 19.08 -12.82
N ARG A 60 -12.11 18.62 -13.62
CA ARG A 60 -11.99 17.34 -14.35
C ARG A 60 -10.90 17.40 -15.42
N ILE A 61 -10.86 18.46 -16.22
CA ILE A 61 -9.83 18.65 -17.24
C ILE A 61 -8.45 18.70 -16.59
N ASP A 62 -8.31 19.45 -15.50
CA ASP A 62 -7.05 19.57 -14.77
C ASP A 62 -6.62 18.21 -14.20
N ALA A 63 -7.55 17.46 -13.59
CA ALA A 63 -7.27 16.11 -13.09
C ALA A 63 -6.88 15.14 -14.20
N GLU A 64 -7.53 15.19 -15.38
CA GLU A 64 -7.15 14.39 -16.54
C GLU A 64 -5.74 14.74 -17.04
N ALA A 65 -5.40 16.03 -17.10
CA ALA A 65 -4.06 16.48 -17.46
C ALA A 65 -2.99 16.01 -16.45
N GLU A 66 -3.27 16.09 -15.15
CA GLU A 66 -2.40 15.57 -14.10
C GLU A 66 -2.20 14.05 -14.20
N LEU A 67 -3.27 13.29 -14.49
CA LEU A 67 -3.18 11.85 -14.70
C LEU A 67 -2.34 11.51 -15.93
N GLU A 68 -2.48 12.24 -17.03
CA GLU A 68 -1.65 12.04 -18.22
C GLU A 68 -0.17 12.36 -17.95
N GLN A 69 0.13 13.43 -17.21
CA GLN A 69 1.50 13.73 -16.77
C GLN A 69 2.05 12.63 -15.84
N ALA A 70 1.24 12.12 -14.90
CA ALA A 70 1.64 11.02 -14.03
C ALA A 70 1.92 9.75 -14.82
N LYS A 71 1.08 9.42 -15.81
CA LYS A 71 1.30 8.28 -16.73
C LYS A 71 2.59 8.45 -17.53
N GLN A 72 2.89 9.64 -18.04
CA GLN A 72 4.15 9.91 -18.75
C GLN A 72 5.35 9.69 -17.85
N LYS A 73 5.34 10.23 -16.62
CA LYS A 73 6.40 10.00 -15.62
C LYS A 73 6.57 8.53 -15.29
N ILE A 74 5.48 7.76 -15.17
CA ILE A 74 5.56 6.31 -14.92
C ILE A 74 6.22 5.60 -16.11
N LYS A 75 5.85 5.95 -17.35
CA LYS A 75 6.49 5.38 -18.55
C LYS A 75 8.00 5.67 -18.59
N GLU A 76 8.40 6.90 -18.29
CA GLU A 76 9.83 7.28 -18.21
C GLU A 76 10.56 6.50 -17.09
N ILE A 77 9.91 6.30 -15.94
CA ILE A 77 10.46 5.50 -14.84
C ILE A 77 10.58 4.02 -15.24
N ASP A 78 9.60 3.46 -15.94
CA ASP A 78 9.64 2.07 -16.41
C ASP A 78 10.71 1.88 -17.48
N GLU A 79 10.82 2.76 -18.46
CA GLU A 79 11.91 2.72 -19.45
C GLU A 79 13.29 2.85 -18.76
N GLY A 80 13.42 3.76 -17.79
CA GLY A 80 14.62 3.93 -17.00
C GLY A 80 14.94 2.77 -16.05
N ARG A 81 13.93 2.04 -15.55
CA ARG A 81 14.09 0.84 -14.71
C ARG A 81 14.34 -0.41 -15.52
N ILE A 82 13.75 -0.56 -16.70
CA ILE A 82 14.01 -1.66 -17.63
C ILE A 82 15.45 -1.57 -18.15
N ALA A 83 15.95 -0.35 -18.42
CA ALA A 83 17.35 -0.12 -18.80
C ALA A 83 18.35 -0.35 -17.64
N LYS A 84 17.92 -0.26 -16.38
CA LYS A 84 18.77 -0.57 -15.19
C LYS A 84 18.65 -2.02 -14.74
N THR A 85 17.52 -2.66 -15.01
CA THR A 85 17.27 -4.08 -14.78
C THR A 85 17.58 -4.84 -16.06
N ASP A 86 18.83 -4.74 -16.51
CA ASP A 86 19.31 -5.54 -17.64
C ASP A 86 19.23 -7.01 -17.23
N SER A 87 18.13 -7.67 -17.60
CA SER A 87 17.92 -9.11 -17.41
C SER A 87 19.10 -9.93 -17.92
N LYS A 88 19.87 -9.39 -18.89
CA LYS A 88 21.15 -9.92 -19.36
C LYS A 88 22.25 -9.84 -18.31
N LYS A 89 22.50 -8.69 -17.68
CA LYS A 89 23.50 -8.55 -16.61
C LYS A 89 23.18 -9.46 -15.42
N ILE A 90 21.91 -9.57 -15.06
CA ILE A 90 21.46 -10.46 -13.98
C ILE A 90 21.71 -11.93 -14.35
N LYS A 91 21.40 -12.33 -15.59
CA LYS A 91 21.69 -13.68 -16.09
C LYS A 91 23.19 -13.97 -16.12
N ASP A 92 24.00 -13.05 -16.63
CA ASP A 92 25.46 -13.19 -16.67
C ASP A 92 26.04 -13.30 -15.26
N GLN A 93 25.52 -12.54 -14.28
CA GLN A 93 25.89 -12.65 -12.88
C GLN A 93 25.44 -13.98 -12.27
N LEU A 94 24.24 -14.46 -12.61
CA LEU A 94 23.75 -15.78 -12.19
C LEU A 94 24.64 -16.90 -12.73
N GLU A 95 25.02 -16.85 -14.01
CA GLU A 95 25.88 -17.85 -14.64
C GLU A 95 27.28 -17.83 -14.02
N LYS A 96 27.85 -16.65 -13.75
CA LYS A 96 29.12 -16.50 -13.02
C LYS A 96 29.05 -17.12 -11.62
N LEU A 97 28.02 -16.78 -10.84
CA LEU A 97 27.82 -17.35 -9.50
C LEU A 97 27.59 -18.86 -9.53
N HIS A 98 26.83 -19.34 -10.51
CA HIS A 98 26.60 -20.77 -10.69
C HIS A 98 27.92 -21.51 -11.01
N ASN A 99 28.77 -20.93 -11.84
CA ASN A 99 30.08 -21.49 -12.16
C ASN A 99 31.04 -21.45 -10.96
N GLU A 100 31.05 -20.37 -10.17
CA GLU A 100 31.82 -20.27 -8.93
C GLU A 100 31.36 -21.30 -7.88
N LEU A 101 30.05 -21.50 -7.71
CA LEU A 101 29.51 -22.51 -6.81
C LEU A 101 29.74 -23.95 -7.29
N SER A 102 29.76 -24.17 -8.61
CA SER A 102 30.00 -25.49 -9.20
C SER A 102 31.48 -25.88 -9.23
N SER A 103 32.38 -24.89 -9.33
CA SER A 103 33.84 -25.06 -9.28
C SER A 103 34.36 -25.16 -7.85
N ARG A 104 33.65 -24.59 -6.87
CA ARG A 104 33.95 -24.82 -5.46
C ARG A 104 33.80 -26.31 -5.16
N PRO A 105 34.80 -26.95 -4.53
CA PRO A 105 34.64 -28.33 -4.11
C PRO A 105 33.43 -28.40 -3.19
N LYS A 106 32.37 -29.10 -3.63
CA LYS A 106 31.23 -29.42 -2.77
C LYS A 106 31.83 -30.02 -1.50
N LYS A 107 31.39 -29.55 -0.32
CA LYS A 107 31.80 -30.05 1.02
C LYS A 107 31.40 -31.53 1.26
N GLY A 108 31.50 -32.38 0.26
CA GLY A 108 30.77 -33.64 0.17
C GLY A 108 31.17 -34.51 -1.03
N ALA A 109 32.40 -34.39 -1.54
CA ALA A 109 33.09 -35.65 -1.84
C ALA A 109 33.75 -36.07 -0.53
N LEU A 110 32.93 -36.49 0.46
CA LEU A 110 33.43 -37.24 1.61
C LEU A 110 34.34 -38.31 1.00
N ASN A 111 35.63 -38.24 1.31
CA ASN A 111 36.59 -39.13 0.71
C ASN A 111 36.07 -40.57 0.92
N LYS A 112 36.09 -41.41 -0.12
CA LYS A 112 35.63 -42.82 -0.04
C LYS A 112 36.22 -43.54 1.18
N ALA A 113 37.42 -43.13 1.63
CA ALA A 113 38.02 -43.57 2.89
C ALA A 113 37.12 -43.30 4.12
N SER A 114 36.62 -42.06 4.28
CA SER A 114 35.74 -41.65 5.39
C SER A 114 34.38 -42.35 5.39
N GLU A 115 33.80 -42.60 4.20
CA GLU A 115 32.54 -43.33 4.07
C GLU A 115 32.70 -44.81 4.43
N THR A 116 33.81 -45.43 4.02
CA THR A 116 34.10 -46.83 4.36
C THR A 116 34.46 -47.03 5.83
N ALA A 117 35.18 -46.10 6.47
CA ALA A 117 35.42 -46.15 7.91
C ALA A 117 34.13 -45.93 8.72
N ARG A 118 33.26 -45.00 8.27
CA ARG A 118 31.93 -44.80 8.86
C ARG A 118 31.08 -46.06 8.75
N ALA A 119 31.11 -46.75 7.62
CA ALA A 119 30.37 -48.01 7.43
C ALA A 119 30.85 -49.11 8.37
N LYS A 120 32.17 -49.29 8.55
CA LYS A 120 32.75 -50.27 9.50
C LYS A 120 32.38 -49.96 10.96
N LEU A 121 32.36 -48.70 11.32
CA LEU A 121 31.90 -48.24 12.63
C LEU A 121 30.44 -48.59 12.89
N ILE A 122 29.57 -48.27 11.92
CA ILE A 122 28.15 -48.59 11.99
C ILE A 122 27.98 -50.10 12.12
N GLU A 123 28.66 -50.90 11.30
CA GLU A 123 28.59 -52.36 11.37
C GLU A 123 29.02 -52.91 12.75
N CYS A 124 30.07 -52.36 13.37
CA CYS A 124 30.49 -52.76 14.71
C CYS A 124 29.45 -52.36 15.79
N PHE A 125 28.87 -51.17 15.68
CA PHE A 125 27.80 -50.74 16.57
C PHE A 125 26.54 -51.59 16.39
N GLU A 126 26.22 -52.01 15.16
CA GLU A 126 25.07 -52.86 14.89
C GLU A 126 25.22 -54.25 15.51
N LYS A 127 26.42 -54.83 15.46
CA LYS A 127 26.73 -56.12 16.10
C LYS A 127 26.70 -56.04 17.63
N ASN A 128 26.93 -54.86 18.21
CA ASN A 128 27.06 -54.65 19.65
C ASN A 128 25.94 -53.82 20.29
N LYS A 129 24.77 -53.67 19.64
CA LYS A 129 23.63 -52.82 20.08
C LYS A 129 23.21 -52.96 21.56
N ASN A 130 23.52 -54.09 22.22
CA ASN A 130 23.19 -54.36 23.63
C ASN A 130 24.37 -54.94 24.46
N ARG A 131 25.62 -54.70 24.05
CA ARG A 131 26.84 -55.19 24.73
C ARG A 131 27.77 -54.01 25.08
N PRO A 132 28.64 -54.12 26.10
CA PRO A 132 29.63 -53.09 26.37
C PRO A 132 30.52 -52.86 25.14
N LEU A 133 30.66 -51.58 24.74
CA LEU A 133 31.27 -51.15 23.48
C LEU A 133 32.74 -51.62 23.35
N ASN A 134 33.00 -52.56 22.45
CA ASN A 134 34.36 -52.99 22.08
C ASN A 134 34.87 -52.38 20.76
N CYS A 135 34.13 -51.43 20.16
CA CYS A 135 34.39 -50.89 18.82
C CYS A 135 35.40 -49.72 18.81
N ARG A 136 36.40 -49.76 19.69
CA ARG A 136 37.30 -48.61 19.89
C ARG A 136 38.27 -48.41 18.73
N ALA A 137 38.74 -49.51 18.15
CA ALA A 137 39.67 -49.48 17.02
C ALA A 137 39.03 -48.84 15.77
N GLU A 138 37.79 -49.20 15.46
CA GLU A 138 37.05 -48.65 14.32
C GLU A 138 36.72 -47.16 14.54
N TYR A 139 36.52 -46.75 15.79
CA TYR A 139 36.30 -45.35 16.15
C TYR A 139 37.56 -44.51 15.97
N ASP A 140 38.70 -45.00 16.45
CA ASP A 140 39.96 -44.29 16.32
C ASP A 140 40.37 -44.16 14.83
N ASP A 141 40.09 -45.17 13.99
CA ASP A 141 40.29 -45.12 12.54
C ASP A 141 39.44 -44.04 11.85
N PHE A 142 38.15 -43.96 12.18
CA PHE A 142 37.27 -42.91 11.66
C PHE A 142 37.68 -41.53 12.15
N HIS A 143 37.99 -41.40 13.44
CA HIS A 143 38.45 -40.15 14.03
C HIS A 143 39.76 -39.66 13.39
N ALA A 144 40.71 -40.55 13.10
CA ALA A 144 41.93 -40.23 12.40
C ALA A 144 41.70 -39.80 10.93
N GLN A 145 40.63 -40.27 10.29
CA GLN A 145 40.25 -39.83 8.94
C GLN A 145 39.50 -38.50 8.95
N VAL A 146 38.65 -38.26 9.94
CA VAL A 146 37.98 -36.96 10.12
C VAL A 146 38.99 -35.87 10.44
N LYS A 147 39.95 -36.13 11.34
CA LYS A 147 41.03 -35.19 11.64
C LYS A 147 41.85 -34.83 10.40
N ARG A 148 42.17 -35.82 9.55
CA ARG A 148 42.82 -35.58 8.25
C ARG A 148 41.96 -34.73 7.31
N MET A 149 40.64 -34.87 7.33
CA MET A 149 39.75 -34.04 6.52
C MET A 149 39.67 -32.60 7.04
N GLU A 150 39.65 -32.42 8.36
CA GLU A 150 39.67 -31.10 9.01
C GLU A 150 40.98 -30.36 8.68
N GLU A 151 42.13 -31.03 8.78
CA GLU A 151 43.44 -30.47 8.41
C GLU A 151 43.53 -30.07 6.92
N ILE A 152 42.83 -30.77 6.03
CA ILE A 152 42.77 -30.44 4.59
C ILE A 152 41.83 -29.25 4.32
N LEU A 153 40.84 -29.01 5.17
CA LEU A 153 39.83 -27.95 5.02
C LEU A 153 40.21 -26.62 5.70
N GLU A 154 41.21 -26.62 6.57
CA GLU A 154 41.73 -25.43 7.28
C GLU A 154 42.83 -24.67 6.51
N LEU A 155 43.06 -25.01 5.24
CA LEU A 155 43.80 -24.20 4.25
C LEU A 155 42.82 -23.55 3.25
#